data_AF-A0A2V1DKC5-F1
#
_entry.id   AF-A0A2V1DKC5-F1
#
_cell.length_a   1.000
_cell.length_b   1.000
_cell.length_c   1.000
_cell.angle_alpha   90.00
_cell.angle_beta   90.00
_cell.angle_gamma   90.00
#
_symmetry.space_group_name_H-M   'P 1'
#
loop_
_entity.id
_entity.type
_entity.pdbx_description
1 polymer ?
#
loop_
_entity_poly.entity_id
_entity_poly.type
_entity_poly.pdbx_seq_one_letter_code
_entity_poly.pdbx_strand_id
1 'polypeptide(L)'
;MRSSPPKSCDSLLERVERERATFDDEKVPLLSYQASAFISSYDLLREDAVSLAKRSKQRRSERLRARTLLVDVFTGVSPEVFLLCVITTPITKLEKIPPKDIIPMLRVWWRAAPHPRGLTAVATELCDTNSIRTLISSYQQIQLSETSTDTGMSNMFLSMIVLIRLRLPSAYADSFSRIESGWKQGG
;
A
#
# COMPACT_ATOMS: atom_id res chain seq x y z
N MET A 1 -7.22 2.19 -27.64
CA MET A 1 -5.91 2.73 -27.22
C MET A 1 -5.58 2.19 -25.84
N ARG A 2 -4.52 1.36 -25.68
CA ARG A 2 -4.07 0.91 -24.35
C ARG A 2 -3.22 2.01 -23.75
N SER A 3 -3.73 2.70 -22.74
CA SER A 3 -2.93 3.58 -21.89
C SER A 3 -1.78 2.76 -21.31
N SER A 4 -0.55 3.13 -21.63
CA SER A 4 0.64 2.55 -21.00
C SER A 4 0.53 2.73 -19.49
N PRO A 5 0.79 1.70 -18.68
CA PRO A 5 0.81 1.85 -17.24
C PRO A 5 1.83 2.93 -16.83
N PRO A 6 1.55 3.68 -15.76
CA PRO A 6 2.48 4.69 -15.25
C PRO A 6 3.81 4.01 -14.88
N LYS A 7 4.93 4.57 -15.37
CA LYS A 7 6.30 4.02 -15.24
C LYS A 7 6.69 3.54 -13.83
N SER A 8 6.07 4.11 -12.79
CA SER A 8 6.31 3.72 -11.39
C SER A 8 5.76 2.33 -11.06
N CYS A 9 4.63 1.91 -11.62
CA CYS A 9 4.01 0.62 -11.35
C CYS A 9 4.78 -0.54 -11.98
N ASP A 10 5.22 -0.38 -13.23
CA ASP A 10 6.06 -1.38 -13.91
C ASP A 10 7.37 -1.58 -13.14
N SER A 11 7.98 -0.48 -12.66
CA SER A 11 9.21 -0.54 -11.88
C SER A 11 9.05 -1.23 -10.52
N LEU A 12 7.87 -1.19 -9.90
CA LEU A 12 7.63 -1.94 -8.65
C LEU A 12 7.45 -3.43 -8.96
N LEU A 13 6.66 -3.75 -9.99
CA LEU A 13 6.39 -5.13 -10.37
C LEU A 13 7.68 -5.86 -10.74
N GLU A 14 8.57 -5.23 -11.53
CA GLU A 14 9.88 -5.78 -11.87
C GLU A 14 10.75 -6.06 -10.65
N ARG A 15 10.71 -5.18 -9.63
CA ARG A 15 11.48 -5.34 -8.40
C ARG A 15 10.92 -6.47 -7.54
N VAL A 16 9.61 -6.55 -7.43
CA VAL A 16 8.89 -7.62 -6.73
C VAL A 16 9.17 -8.98 -7.39
N GLU A 17 9.14 -9.05 -8.72
CA GLU A 17 9.46 -10.28 -9.46
C GLU A 17 10.92 -10.70 -9.28
N ARG A 18 11.86 -9.74 -9.37
CA ARG A 18 13.28 -10.03 -9.17
C ARG A 18 13.55 -10.61 -7.79
N GLU A 19 12.92 -10.05 -6.77
CA GLU A 19 13.05 -10.53 -5.41
C GLU A 19 12.35 -11.87 -5.20
N ARG A 20 11.16 -12.07 -5.78
CA ARG A 20 10.47 -13.36 -5.75
C ARG A 20 11.37 -14.47 -6.32
N ALA A 21 12.11 -14.17 -7.38
CA ALA A 21 13.04 -15.12 -8.00
C ALA A 21 14.27 -15.47 -7.14
N THR A 22 14.54 -14.74 -6.05
CA THR A 22 15.58 -15.13 -5.08
C THR A 22 15.08 -16.15 -4.05
N PHE A 23 13.78 -16.39 -3.98
CA PHE A 23 13.21 -17.43 -3.13
C PHE A 23 13.06 -18.73 -3.94
N ASP A 24 13.48 -19.83 -3.32
CA ASP A 24 13.24 -21.17 -3.78
C ASP A 24 12.20 -21.87 -2.89
N ASP A 25 12.10 -23.19 -3.05
CA ASP A 25 11.21 -24.01 -2.24
C ASP A 25 11.72 -24.25 -0.81
N GLU A 26 12.97 -23.91 -0.53
CA GLU A 26 13.57 -24.07 0.79
C GLU A 26 13.31 -22.82 1.64
N LYS A 27 13.02 -23.05 2.92
CA LYS A 27 12.85 -21.94 3.87
C LYS A 27 14.22 -21.43 4.28
N VAL A 28 14.70 -20.39 3.58
CA VAL A 28 15.92 -19.67 3.96
C VAL A 28 15.56 -18.44 4.81
N PRO A 29 16.28 -18.18 5.92
CA PRO A 29 16.10 -16.96 6.69
C PRO A 29 16.30 -15.70 5.85
N LEU A 30 15.56 -14.64 6.18
CA LEU A 30 15.76 -13.33 5.55
C LEU A 30 17.20 -12.82 5.79
N LEU A 31 17.75 -12.19 4.76
CA LEU A 31 18.99 -11.43 4.86
C LEU A 31 18.79 -10.24 5.80
N SER A 32 19.87 -9.78 6.44
CA SER A 32 19.82 -8.72 7.45
C SER A 32 19.13 -7.44 6.97
N TYR A 33 19.34 -7.06 5.70
CA TYR A 33 18.69 -5.90 5.10
C TYR A 33 17.19 -6.11 4.87
N GLN A 34 16.77 -7.33 4.48
CA GLN A 34 15.36 -7.68 4.29
C GLN A 34 14.62 -7.67 5.65
N ALA A 35 15.24 -8.24 6.68
CA ALA A 35 14.72 -8.19 8.04
C ALA A 35 14.59 -6.75 8.56
N SER A 36 15.59 -5.89 8.30
CA SER A 36 15.53 -4.47 8.68
C SER A 36 14.43 -3.71 7.94
N ALA A 37 14.22 -4.01 6.65
CA ALA A 37 13.13 -3.43 5.86
C ALA A 37 11.76 -3.88 6.38
N PHE A 38 11.64 -5.15 6.78
CA PHE A 38 10.45 -5.69 7.41
C PHE A 38 10.14 -4.99 8.74
N ILE A 39 11.12 -4.88 9.64
CA ILE A 39 10.97 -4.18 10.94
C ILE A 39 10.52 -2.73 10.72
N SER A 40 11.15 -2.02 9.78
CA SER A 40 10.78 -0.63 9.47
C SER A 40 9.33 -0.49 9.01
N SER A 41 8.82 -1.48 8.26
CA SER A 41 7.45 -1.51 7.78
C SER A 41 6.47 -1.97 8.87
N TYR A 42 6.88 -2.87 9.74
CA TYR A 42 6.14 -3.23 10.94
C TYR A 42 5.95 -2.04 11.88
N ASP A 43 7.01 -1.27 12.13
CA ASP A 43 6.94 -0.04 12.93
C ASP A 43 5.99 0.98 12.29
N LEU A 44 6.01 1.10 10.95
CA LEU A 44 5.05 1.92 10.21
C LEU A 44 3.60 1.47 10.42
N LEU A 45 3.33 0.15 10.43
CA LEU A 45 2.00 -0.40 10.67
C LEU A 45 1.52 -0.20 12.12
N ARG A 46 2.45 -0.04 13.08
CA ARG A 46 2.15 0.16 14.50
C ARG A 46 1.98 1.61 14.92
N GLU A 47 2.27 2.56 14.04
CA GLU A 47 2.15 3.97 14.40
C GLU A 47 0.72 4.33 14.81
N ASP A 48 0.62 5.01 15.94
CA ASP A 48 -0.59 5.59 16.47
C ASP A 48 -0.68 7.09 16.16
N ALA A 49 -1.82 7.71 16.49
CA ALA A 49 -2.02 9.14 16.28
C ALA A 49 -0.97 9.99 17.02
N VAL A 50 -0.51 9.54 18.19
CA VAL A 50 0.45 10.28 19.05
C VAL A 50 1.84 10.30 18.41
N SER A 51 2.34 9.17 17.91
CA SER A 51 3.63 9.07 17.22
C SER A 51 3.60 9.80 15.87
N LEU A 52 2.48 9.75 15.15
CA LEU A 52 2.29 10.53 13.92
C LEU A 52 2.20 12.04 14.19
N ALA A 53 1.63 12.46 15.33
CA ALA A 53 1.51 13.86 15.72
C ALA A 53 2.88 14.55 15.87
N LYS A 54 3.90 13.81 16.33
CA LYS A 54 5.28 14.27 16.50
C LYS A 54 6.00 14.57 15.17
N ARG A 55 5.46 14.10 14.05
CA ARG A 55 6.06 14.26 12.72
C ARG A 55 5.48 15.47 12.00
N SER A 56 6.27 16.03 11.07
CA SER A 56 5.79 17.09 10.17
C SER A 56 4.60 16.61 9.33
N LYS A 57 3.74 17.55 8.90
CA LYS A 57 2.55 17.24 8.09
C LYS A 57 2.88 16.42 6.85
N GLN A 58 3.96 16.79 6.14
CA GLN A 58 4.42 16.06 4.96
C GLN A 58 4.82 14.63 5.31
N ARG A 59 5.69 14.43 6.32
CA ARG A 59 6.14 13.09 6.73
C ARG A 59 4.98 12.21 7.20
N ARG A 60 4.00 12.79 7.89
CA ARG A 60 2.77 12.10 8.28
C ARG A 60 2.00 11.62 7.05
N SER A 61 1.79 12.48 6.06
CA SER A 61 1.09 12.14 4.82
C SER A 61 1.81 11.02 4.04
N GLU A 62 3.13 11.13 3.85
CA GLU A 62 3.94 10.12 3.16
C GLU A 62 3.78 8.74 3.83
N ARG A 63 3.86 8.70 5.16
CA ARG A 63 3.75 7.46 5.94
C ARG A 63 2.35 6.88 5.89
N LEU A 64 1.32 7.71 6.01
CA LEU A 64 -0.06 7.25 5.87
C LEU A 64 -0.31 6.62 4.50
N ARG A 65 0.18 7.24 3.41
CA ARG A 65 0.05 6.68 2.05
C ARG A 65 0.76 5.34 1.90
N ALA A 66 2.00 5.23 2.38
CA ALA A 66 2.73 3.96 2.36
C ALA A 66 2.01 2.88 3.18
N ARG A 67 1.50 3.23 4.36
CA ARG A 67 0.71 2.34 5.22
C ARG A 67 -0.55 1.85 4.51
N THR A 68 -1.31 2.75 3.89
CA THR A 68 -2.52 2.40 3.12
C THR A 68 -2.18 1.45 1.98
N LEU A 69 -1.13 1.72 1.20
CA LEU A 69 -0.70 0.82 0.12
C LEU A 69 -0.36 -0.57 0.65
N LEU A 70 0.40 -0.67 1.74
CA LEU A 70 0.78 -1.95 2.32
C LEU A 70 -0.43 -2.75 2.84
N VAL A 71 -1.38 -2.07 3.48
CA VAL A 71 -2.66 -2.65 3.90
C VAL A 71 -3.44 -3.18 2.69
N ASP A 72 -3.53 -2.38 1.62
CA ASP A 72 -4.21 -2.77 0.38
C ASP A 72 -3.54 -3.99 -0.29
N VAL A 73 -2.20 -4.06 -0.29
CA VAL A 73 -1.46 -5.21 -0.83
C VAL A 73 -1.75 -6.46 0.00
N PHE A 74 -1.63 -6.37 1.33
CA PHE A 74 -1.83 -7.51 2.21
C PHE A 74 -3.24 -8.07 2.12
N THR A 75 -4.25 -7.20 2.09
CA THR A 75 -5.67 -7.61 2.08
C THR A 75 -6.19 -7.92 0.68
N GLY A 76 -5.69 -7.21 -0.33
CA GLY A 76 -6.19 -7.29 -1.71
C GLY A 76 -5.39 -8.21 -2.63
N VAL A 77 -4.18 -8.63 -2.24
CA VAL A 77 -3.31 -9.52 -3.03
C VAL A 77 -2.93 -10.75 -2.21
N SER A 78 -1.91 -10.66 -1.35
CA SER A 78 -1.51 -11.74 -0.44
C SER A 78 -0.45 -11.28 0.58
N PRO A 79 -0.22 -12.02 1.68
CA PRO A 79 0.88 -11.79 2.61
C PRO A 79 2.28 -11.91 1.96
N GLU A 80 2.45 -12.81 1.00
CA GLU A 80 3.71 -12.98 0.27
C GLU A 80 4.04 -11.73 -0.54
N VAL A 81 3.07 -11.19 -1.28
CA VAL A 81 3.27 -9.96 -2.06
C VAL A 81 3.48 -8.76 -1.15
N PHE A 82 2.84 -8.74 0.03
CA PHE A 82 3.14 -7.74 1.06
C PHE A 82 4.61 -7.81 1.49
N LEU A 83 5.12 -9.00 1.82
CA LEU A 83 6.51 -9.20 2.20
C LEU A 83 7.47 -8.74 1.09
N LEU A 84 7.22 -9.17 -0.15
CA LEU A 84 8.03 -8.77 -1.31
C LEU A 84 8.03 -7.25 -1.52
N CYS A 85 6.89 -6.58 -1.41
CA CYS A 85 6.80 -5.12 -1.50
C CYS A 85 7.63 -4.43 -0.41
N VAL A 86 7.56 -4.94 0.82
CA VAL A 86 8.27 -4.40 1.99
C VAL A 86 9.78 -4.52 1.85
N ILE A 87 10.30 -5.69 1.43
CA ILE A 87 11.75 -5.92 1.36
C ILE A 87 12.38 -5.26 0.12
N THR A 88 11.62 -5.11 -0.97
CA THR A 88 12.14 -4.52 -2.21
C THR A 88 12.08 -3.00 -2.22
N THR A 89 11.13 -2.39 -1.51
CA THR A 89 10.78 -0.98 -1.73
C THR A 89 10.75 -0.18 -0.44
N PRO A 90 11.59 0.87 -0.32
CA PRO A 90 11.58 1.72 0.87
C PRO A 90 10.27 2.48 0.97
N ILE A 91 9.88 2.83 2.20
CA ILE A 91 8.64 3.57 2.53
C ILE A 91 8.50 4.85 1.69
N THR A 92 9.59 5.57 1.44
CA THR A 92 9.62 6.81 0.64
C THR A 92 9.28 6.62 -0.83
N LYS A 93 9.41 5.40 -1.36
CA LYS A 93 8.97 5.05 -2.71
C LYS A 93 7.54 4.51 -2.71
N LEU A 94 7.18 3.72 -1.69
CA LEU A 94 5.82 3.18 -1.53
C LEU A 94 4.75 4.29 -1.51
N GLU A 95 5.03 5.41 -0.84
CA GLU A 95 4.07 6.53 -0.73
C GLU A 95 3.68 7.19 -2.07
N LYS A 96 4.50 6.99 -3.11
CA LYS A 96 4.31 7.56 -4.45
C LYS A 96 3.56 6.63 -5.40
N ILE A 97 3.26 5.41 -4.97
CA ILE A 97 2.65 4.40 -5.84
C ILE A 97 1.14 4.44 -5.65
N PRO A 98 0.36 4.73 -6.70
CA PRO A 98 -1.09 4.79 -6.60
C PRO A 98 -1.67 3.39 -6.43
N PRO A 99 -2.33 3.05 -5.30
CA PRO A 99 -2.81 1.69 -5.09
C PRO A 99 -3.92 1.27 -6.08
N LYS A 100 -4.61 2.23 -6.71
CA LYS A 100 -5.64 1.94 -7.73
C LYS A 100 -5.07 1.25 -8.96
N ASP A 101 -3.81 1.55 -9.30
CA ASP A 101 -3.17 1.04 -10.51
C ASP A 101 -2.36 -0.21 -10.21
N ILE A 102 -1.59 -0.19 -9.12
CA ILE A 102 -0.67 -1.30 -8.80
C ILE A 102 -1.38 -2.53 -8.23
N ILE A 103 -2.45 -2.39 -7.44
CA ILE A 103 -3.10 -3.54 -6.80
C ILE A 103 -3.71 -4.49 -7.83
N PRO A 104 -4.46 -4.03 -8.85
CA PRO A 104 -4.91 -4.90 -9.94
C PRO A 104 -3.75 -5.57 -10.68
N MET A 105 -2.66 -4.84 -10.95
CA MET A 105 -1.48 -5.38 -11.64
C MET A 105 -0.81 -6.49 -10.82
N LEU A 106 -0.55 -6.24 -9.53
CA LEU A 106 0.02 -7.23 -8.61
C LEU A 106 -0.88 -8.46 -8.49
N ARG A 107 -2.20 -8.28 -8.45
CA ARG A 107 -3.15 -9.39 -8.39
C ARG A 107 -3.10 -10.26 -9.65
N VAL A 108 -3.07 -9.63 -10.83
CA VAL A 108 -2.98 -10.36 -12.10
C VAL A 108 -1.65 -11.10 -12.21
N TRP A 109 -0.54 -10.43 -11.92
CA TRP A 109 0.79 -11.03 -11.92
C TRP A 109 0.90 -12.18 -10.92
N TRP A 110 0.47 -11.97 -9.68
CA TRP A 110 0.63 -12.97 -8.62
C TRP A 110 -0.13 -14.26 -8.93
N ARG A 111 -1.27 -14.19 -9.62
CA ARG A 111 -2.00 -15.39 -10.05
C ARG A 111 -1.24 -16.24 -11.07
N ALA A 112 -0.35 -15.65 -11.85
CA ALA A 112 0.43 -16.33 -12.88
C ALA A 112 1.86 -16.65 -12.43
N ALA A 113 2.39 -15.92 -11.44
CA ALA A 113 3.73 -16.10 -10.93
C ALA A 113 3.88 -17.44 -10.18
N PRO A 114 5.07 -18.09 -10.21
CA PRO A 114 5.36 -19.21 -9.32
C PRO A 114 5.32 -18.77 -7.86
N HIS A 115 4.82 -19.63 -6.96
CA HIS A 115 4.73 -19.38 -5.51
C HIS A 115 5.73 -20.29 -4.78
N PRO A 116 6.99 -19.85 -4.58
CA PRO A 116 8.00 -20.68 -3.93
C PRO A 116 7.58 -20.98 -2.49
N ARG A 117 7.69 -22.25 -2.07
CA ARG A 117 7.27 -22.66 -0.72
C ARG A 117 8.06 -21.95 0.39
N GLY A 118 9.32 -21.63 0.14
CA GLY A 118 10.15 -20.85 1.05
C GLY A 118 9.58 -19.46 1.32
N LEU A 119 9.12 -18.77 0.27
CA LEU A 119 8.50 -17.44 0.40
C LEU A 119 7.21 -17.51 1.22
N THR A 120 6.32 -18.47 0.94
CA THR A 120 5.08 -18.65 1.71
C THR A 120 5.37 -18.96 3.17
N ALA A 121 6.35 -19.81 3.45
CA ALA A 121 6.74 -20.15 4.83
C ALA A 121 7.26 -18.94 5.60
N VAL A 122 8.17 -18.15 5.01
CA VAL A 122 8.72 -16.93 5.62
C VAL A 122 7.64 -15.87 5.80
N ALA A 123 6.79 -15.63 4.79
CA ALA A 123 5.72 -14.65 4.88
C ALA A 123 4.70 -15.01 5.97
N THR A 124 4.30 -16.27 6.06
CA THR A 124 3.37 -16.76 7.08
C THR A 124 3.95 -16.59 8.48
N GLU A 125 5.16 -17.08 8.71
CA GLU A 125 5.84 -16.97 10.01
C GLU A 125 5.96 -15.51 10.46
N LEU A 126 6.48 -14.63 9.60
CA LEU A 126 6.65 -13.23 9.95
C LEU A 126 5.31 -12.53 10.21
N CYS A 127 4.30 -12.81 9.39
CA CYS A 127 2.99 -12.18 9.55
C CYS A 127 2.28 -12.66 10.82
N ASP A 128 2.42 -13.92 11.18
CA ASP A 128 1.79 -14.51 12.36
C ASP A 128 2.52 -14.12 13.65
N THR A 129 3.86 -14.23 13.68
CA THR A 129 4.68 -13.82 14.83
C THR A 129 4.46 -12.35 15.18
N ASN A 130 4.31 -11.48 14.18
CA ASN A 130 4.11 -10.05 14.39
C ASN A 130 2.62 -9.64 14.41
N SER A 131 1.69 -10.60 14.33
CA SER A 131 0.25 -10.34 14.31
C SER A 131 -0.16 -9.28 13.28
N ILE A 132 0.45 -9.30 12.10
CA ILE A 132 0.25 -8.31 11.03
C ILE A 132 -1.23 -8.22 10.65
N ARG A 133 -1.91 -9.37 10.58
CA ARG A 133 -3.35 -9.43 10.32
C ARG A 133 -4.14 -8.62 11.34
N THR A 134 -3.83 -8.73 12.63
CA THR A 134 -4.51 -8.00 13.71
C THR A 134 -4.27 -6.49 13.60
N LEU A 135 -3.03 -6.07 13.30
CA LEU A 135 -2.67 -4.66 13.11
C LEU A 135 -3.39 -4.04 11.90
N ILE A 136 -3.55 -4.81 10.83
CA ILE A 136 -4.26 -4.36 9.63
C ILE A 136 -5.76 -4.28 9.89
N SER A 137 -6.34 -5.27 10.55
CA SER A 137 -7.77 -5.25 10.92
C SER A 137 -8.12 -4.06 11.81
N SER A 138 -7.29 -3.74 12.81
CA SER A 138 -7.53 -2.59 13.69
C SER A 138 -7.42 -1.27 12.93
N TYR A 139 -6.46 -1.15 12.02
CA TYR A 139 -6.33 0.02 11.15
C TYR A 139 -7.57 0.23 10.28
N GLN A 140 -8.11 -0.83 9.67
CA GLN A 140 -9.31 -0.76 8.86
C GLN A 140 -10.55 -0.36 9.69
N GLN A 141 -10.67 -0.86 10.92
CA GLN A 141 -11.75 -0.47 11.83
C GLN A 141 -11.71 1.01 12.21
N ILE A 142 -10.52 1.55 12.49
CA ILE A 142 -10.32 2.98 12.79
C ILE A 142 -10.71 3.84 11.59
N GLN A 143 -10.32 3.44 10.37
CA GLN A 143 -10.71 4.17 9.17
C GLN A 143 -12.22 4.18 8.94
N LEU A 144 -12.93 3.11 9.31
CA LEU A 144 -14.38 3.04 9.19
C LEU A 144 -15.08 3.89 10.26
N SER A 145 -14.60 3.89 11.50
CA SER A 145 -15.21 4.65 12.60
C SER A 145 -15.04 6.17 12.45
N GLU A 146 -13.90 6.63 11.92
CA GLU A 146 -13.65 8.06 11.65
C GLU A 146 -14.57 8.66 10.58
N THR A 147 -15.24 7.83 9.76
CA THR A 147 -16.25 8.31 8.79
C THR A 147 -17.61 8.61 9.41
N SER A 148 -17.82 8.30 10.69
CA SER A 148 -19.13 8.41 11.36
C SER A 148 -19.23 9.62 12.32
N THR A 149 -18.14 10.33 12.62
CA THR A 149 -18.16 11.47 13.54
C THR A 149 -17.78 12.76 12.83
N ASP A 150 -18.76 13.63 12.67
CA ASP A 150 -18.66 15.01 12.23
C ASP A 150 -17.69 15.84 13.11
N THR A 151 -17.12 16.89 12.52
CA THR A 151 -16.37 18.02 13.12
C THR A 151 -14.82 17.97 13.09
N GLY A 152 -14.22 18.62 12.07
CA GLY A 152 -12.84 19.13 12.14
C GLY A 152 -12.11 19.24 10.79
N MET A 153 -12.13 20.44 10.17
CA MET A 153 -11.65 20.74 8.80
C MET A 153 -10.19 20.41 8.43
N SER A 154 -9.38 19.79 9.30
CA SER A 154 -8.03 19.32 8.95
C SER A 154 -7.95 17.88 8.46
N ASN A 155 -9.01 17.07 8.63
CA ASN A 155 -9.04 15.66 8.22
C ASN A 155 -9.70 15.41 6.86
N MET A 156 -10.17 16.47 6.18
CA MET A 156 -10.82 16.34 4.87
C MET A 156 -9.92 15.75 3.78
N PHE A 157 -8.59 15.91 3.86
CA PHE A 157 -7.68 15.33 2.86
C PHE A 157 -7.55 13.81 2.97
N LEU A 158 -7.69 13.23 4.16
CA LEU A 158 -7.65 11.77 4.35
C LEU A 158 -9.03 11.15 4.09
N SER A 159 -10.10 11.83 4.51
CA SER A 159 -11.49 11.42 4.23
C SER A 159 -11.81 11.47 2.73
N MET A 160 -11.32 12.47 2.00
CA MET A 160 -11.54 12.60 0.57
C MET A 160 -10.80 11.52 -0.24
N ILE A 161 -9.63 11.03 0.19
CA ILE A 161 -8.93 9.91 -0.47
C ILE A 161 -9.73 8.61 -0.38
N VAL A 162 -10.44 8.39 0.74
CA VAL A 162 -11.28 7.20 0.97
C VAL A 162 -12.63 7.31 0.25
N LEU A 163 -13.24 8.50 0.20
CA LEU A 163 -14.51 8.73 -0.51
C LEU A 163 -14.41 8.50 -2.03
N ILE A 164 -13.26 8.75 -2.65
CA ILE A 164 -13.04 8.45 -4.09
C ILE A 164 -12.85 6.93 -4.33
N ARG A 165 -12.76 6.08 -3.29
CA ARG A 165 -12.58 4.63 -3.45
C ARG A 165 -13.82 3.78 -3.17
N LEU A 166 -14.76 4.24 -2.35
CA LEU A 166 -15.92 3.43 -1.98
C LEU A 166 -17.18 3.74 -2.81
N ARG A 167 -17.17 4.74 -3.71
CA ARG A 167 -18.40 5.19 -4.39
C ARG A 167 -18.31 5.51 -5.88
N LEU A 168 -17.54 4.76 -6.67
CA LEU A 168 -17.70 4.84 -8.13
C LEU A 168 -17.88 3.46 -8.77
N PRO A 169 -19.10 3.14 -9.24
CA PRO A 169 -19.29 2.17 -10.31
C PRO A 169 -18.50 2.62 -11.54
N SER A 170 -17.97 1.64 -12.27
CA SER A 170 -17.08 1.73 -13.45
C SER A 170 -17.56 2.60 -14.64
N ALA A 171 -18.63 3.37 -14.53
CA ALA A 171 -19.33 4.00 -15.66
C ALA A 171 -19.15 5.53 -15.79
N TYR A 172 -18.36 6.21 -14.94
CA TYR A 172 -18.26 7.68 -14.95
C TYR A 172 -16.82 8.23 -14.94
N ALA A 173 -15.89 7.56 -15.62
CA ALA A 173 -14.49 8.02 -15.71
C ALA A 173 -14.29 9.24 -16.63
N ASP A 174 -15.24 9.59 -17.51
CA ASP A 174 -15.05 10.64 -18.53
C ASP A 174 -15.40 12.08 -18.08
N SER A 175 -16.01 12.28 -16.90
CA SER A 175 -16.43 13.61 -16.47
C SER A 175 -15.36 14.43 -15.74
N PHE A 176 -14.26 13.80 -15.32
CA PHE A 176 -13.26 14.47 -14.46
C PHE A 176 -12.31 15.42 -15.22
N SER A 177 -12.12 15.23 -16.53
CA SER A 177 -11.27 16.11 -17.36
C SER A 177 -11.87 17.49 -17.62
N ARG A 178 -13.18 17.69 -17.34
CA ARG A 178 -13.89 18.95 -17.59
C ARG A 178 -13.85 19.95 -16.43
N ILE A 179 -13.50 19.51 -15.22
CA ILE A 179 -13.48 20.39 -14.04
C ILE A 179 -12.11 21.06 -13.87
N GLU A 180 -11.02 20.43 -14.32
CA GLU A 180 -9.66 21.04 -14.25
C GLU A 180 -9.46 22.24 -15.17
N SER A 181 -10.27 22.43 -16.21
CA SER A 181 -10.15 23.56 -17.14
C SER A 181 -10.79 24.85 -16.62
N GLY A 182 -11.60 24.80 -15.56
CA GLY A 182 -12.30 25.98 -15.02
C GLY A 182 -11.49 26.85 -14.04
N TRP A 183 -10.40 26.33 -13.46
CA TRP A 183 -9.66 27.02 -12.39
C TRP A 183 -8.49 27.88 -12.89
N LYS A 184 -8.25 27.94 -14.20
CA LYS A 184 -7.18 28.74 -14.80
C LYS A 184 -7.58 30.14 -15.27
N GLN A 185 -8.84 30.55 -15.11
CA GLN A 185 -9.26 31.91 -15.44
C GLN A 185 -10.14 32.50 -14.33
N GLY A 186 -9.55 33.35 -13.51
CA GLY A 186 -10.21 34.05 -12.40
C GLY A 186 -9.20 34.67 -11.45
N GLY A 187 -8.25 35.43 -12.02
CA GLY A 187 -7.48 36.45 -11.31
C GLY A 187 -8.14 37.80 -11.50
#